data_AF-A0A7S1ZH76-F1
#
_entry.id   AF-A0A7S1ZH76-F1
#
_cell.length_a   1.000
_cell.length_b   1.000
_cell.length_c   1.000
_cell.angle_alpha   90.00
_cell.angle_beta   90.00
_cell.angle_gamma   90.00
#
_symmetry.space_group_name_H-M   'P 1'
#
loop_
_entity.id
_entity.type
_entity.pdbx_description
1 polymer ?
#
loop_
_entity_poly.entity_id
_entity_poly.type
_entity_poly.pdbx_seq_one_letter_code
_entity_poly.pdbx_strand_id
1 'polypeptide(L)'
;MGAPSINGGNATMNHPVKTFQQAPPSSSIRKDKNAKPIPVYQVSEEEEVERTYASLIQQYLSVLCHDNATFLAERMVSFRPSPKAIYLLAMCHYRNGSVKRARSVLLLHGIRGGGGGGRRNCGVGGHHSIPMMSGGGGGGNDDESKENVSGGTTSNDNHHSYEEDEKIHSAMKYLLAKCCLELKLYGEAEECLLGDCREKFRATTTTAATVAAGNGGNSSKAMMMNRKDMDRWILTTTPCPIPNGAAGLNLLGTICRRSNRRSRAIDYYRLSLKLDPMMWT
;
A
#
# COMPACT_ATOMS: atom_id res chain seq x y z
N MET A 1 -13.90 57.93 -47.97
CA MET A 1 -15.35 57.70 -47.79
C MET A 1 -15.47 56.61 -46.76
N GLY A 2 -15.94 56.76 -45.52
CA GLY A 2 -16.69 57.79 -44.81
C GLY A 2 -17.42 57.02 -43.71
N ALA A 3 -17.05 57.23 -42.44
CA ALA A 3 -17.73 56.66 -41.27
C ALA A 3 -19.14 57.29 -41.09
N PRO A 4 -20.00 56.68 -40.25
CA PRO A 4 -20.25 57.27 -38.92
C PRO A 4 -20.33 56.17 -37.83
N SER A 5 -19.82 56.29 -36.60
CA SER A 5 -20.00 57.28 -35.52
C SER A 5 -21.43 57.38 -34.98
N ILE A 6 -21.67 56.75 -33.83
CA ILE A 6 -22.70 57.17 -32.86
C ILE A 6 -22.18 57.00 -31.43
N ASN A 7 -22.22 58.14 -30.74
CA ASN A 7 -21.87 58.43 -29.35
C ASN A 7 -23.01 58.11 -28.38
N GLY A 8 -22.67 58.00 -27.10
CA GLY A 8 -23.57 58.27 -25.97
C GLY A 8 -23.54 57.13 -24.94
N GLY A 9 -23.26 57.33 -23.65
CA GLY A 9 -23.07 58.54 -22.88
C GLY A 9 -22.58 58.15 -21.48
N ASN A 10 -21.82 59.06 -20.90
CA ASN A 10 -21.21 59.00 -19.59
C ASN A 10 -22.28 59.18 -18.49
N ALA A 11 -22.27 58.36 -17.44
CA ALA A 11 -23.04 58.63 -16.23
C ALA A 11 -22.25 58.19 -14.99
N THR A 12 -21.38 59.09 -14.56
CA THR A 12 -20.84 59.17 -13.20
C THR A 12 -21.97 59.42 -12.21
N MET A 13 -22.27 58.47 -11.33
CA MET A 13 -22.94 58.75 -10.05
C MET A 13 -22.02 58.43 -8.90
N ASN A 14 -21.31 59.47 -8.45
CA ASN A 14 -20.76 59.58 -7.11
C ASN A 14 -21.93 59.84 -6.15
N HIS A 15 -22.19 58.91 -5.23
CA HIS A 15 -22.97 59.20 -4.01
C HIS A 15 -22.05 59.14 -2.78
N PRO A 16 -22.11 60.15 -1.90
CA PRO A 16 -21.28 60.21 -0.71
C PRO A 16 -21.94 59.52 0.51
N VAL A 17 -21.09 58.86 1.29
CA VAL A 17 -21.07 58.77 2.77
C VAL A 17 -22.28 58.12 3.46
N LYS A 18 -22.00 57.00 4.14
CA LYS A 18 -22.19 56.86 5.60
C LYS A 18 -21.47 55.61 6.12
N THR A 19 -20.30 55.85 6.71
CA THR A 19 -19.59 54.92 7.59
C THR A 19 -20.48 54.58 8.78
N PHE A 20 -21.07 53.39 8.80
CA PHE A 20 -21.70 52.85 10.00
C PHE A 20 -20.66 52.00 10.72
N GLN A 21 -19.99 52.62 11.68
CA GLN A 21 -19.05 51.98 12.59
C GLN A 21 -19.87 51.22 13.63
N GLN A 22 -20.23 49.98 13.33
CA GLN A 22 -20.89 49.08 14.27
C GLN A 22 -19.80 48.43 15.12
N ALA A 23 -19.65 48.92 16.35
CA ALA A 23 -18.78 48.31 17.36
C ALA A 23 -19.24 46.87 17.64
N PRO A 24 -18.33 45.89 17.77
CA PRO A 24 -18.70 44.56 18.23
C PRO A 24 -19.14 44.63 19.71
N PRO A 25 -20.15 43.85 20.14
CA PRO A 25 -20.49 43.76 21.55
C PRO A 25 -19.32 43.15 22.30
N SER A 26 -18.85 43.85 23.33
CA SER A 26 -17.86 43.38 24.28
C SER A 26 -18.42 42.20 25.08
N SER A 27 -18.29 40.99 24.53
CA SER A 27 -18.40 39.76 25.31
C SER A 27 -17.15 39.65 26.17
N SER A 28 -17.32 39.87 27.47
CA SER A 28 -16.34 39.62 28.52
C SER A 28 -15.87 38.16 28.48
N ILE A 29 -14.85 37.88 27.66
CA ILE A 29 -14.09 36.63 27.71
C ILE A 29 -13.35 36.65 29.05
N ARG A 30 -13.86 35.88 30.02
CA ARG A 30 -13.10 35.49 31.20
C ARG A 30 -11.81 34.86 30.70
N LYS A 31 -10.69 35.52 30.97
CA LYS A 31 -9.35 34.95 30.78
C LYS A 31 -9.20 33.82 31.78
N ASP A 32 -9.64 32.61 31.40
CA ASP A 32 -9.22 31.41 32.10
C ASP A 32 -7.72 31.26 31.85
N LYS A 33 -6.92 31.70 32.81
CA LYS A 33 -5.44 31.71 32.78
C LYS A 33 -4.84 30.29 32.82
N ASN A 34 -5.61 29.27 32.49
CA ASN A 34 -5.20 27.87 32.58
C ASN A 34 -5.69 27.00 31.40
N ALA A 35 -5.97 27.62 30.25
CA ALA A 35 -6.07 26.86 29.01
C ALA A 35 -4.65 26.55 28.52
N LYS A 36 -4.23 25.30 28.68
CA LYS A 36 -3.03 24.77 28.03
C LYS A 36 -3.14 25.09 26.52
N PRO A 37 -2.07 25.58 25.87
CA PRO A 37 -2.09 25.83 24.43
C PRO A 37 -2.55 24.57 23.71
N ILE A 38 -3.63 24.67 22.94
CA ILE A 38 -4.03 23.60 22.03
C ILE A 38 -2.86 23.45 21.05
N PRO A 39 -2.25 22.27 20.88
CA PRO A 39 -1.19 22.09 19.92
C PRO A 39 -1.78 22.29 18.52
N VAL A 40 -1.46 23.43 17.91
CA VAL A 40 -1.71 23.65 16.48
C VAL A 40 -0.76 22.71 15.75
N TYR A 41 -1.28 21.58 15.30
CA TYR A 41 -0.55 20.64 14.45
C TYR A 41 -0.13 21.36 13.16
N GLN A 42 1.15 21.67 13.02
CA GLN A 42 1.72 22.14 11.77
C GLN A 42 1.80 20.94 10.82
N VAL A 43 0.86 20.84 9.88
CA VAL A 43 1.00 19.96 8.72
C VAL A 43 2.20 20.48 7.93
N SER A 44 3.13 19.59 7.57
CA SER A 44 4.30 19.98 6.78
C SER A 44 3.85 20.52 5.42
N GLU A 45 4.47 21.61 4.94
CA GLU A 45 4.15 22.19 3.62
C GLU A 45 4.25 21.15 2.49
N GLU A 46 5.16 20.17 2.65
CA GLU A 46 5.35 19.05 1.73
C GLU A 46 4.12 18.14 1.63
N GLU A 47 3.48 17.83 2.76
CA GLU A 47 2.26 17.03 2.77
C GLU A 47 1.09 17.77 2.12
N GLU A 48 1.00 19.08 2.28
CA GLU A 48 -0.04 19.89 1.65
C GLU A 48 0.11 19.91 0.12
N VAL A 49 1.35 20.03 -0.36
CA VAL A 49 1.67 19.92 -1.79
C VAL A 49 1.33 18.52 -2.32
N GLU A 50 1.70 17.46 -1.60
CA GLU A 50 1.36 16.08 -1.97
C GLU A 50 -0.16 15.84 -2.03
N ARG A 51 -0.92 16.36 -1.05
CA ARG A 51 -2.39 16.30 -1.03
C ARG A 51 -3.01 17.05 -2.21
N THR A 52 -2.46 18.21 -2.56
CA THR A 52 -2.93 19.03 -3.68
C THR A 52 -2.68 18.33 -5.02
N TYR A 53 -1.50 17.75 -5.23
CA TYR A 53 -1.25 16.95 -6.43
C TYR A 53 -2.15 15.72 -6.47
N ALA A 54 -2.32 15.00 -5.36
CA ALA A 54 -3.17 13.82 -5.31
C ALA A 54 -4.63 14.13 -5.69
N SER A 55 -5.20 15.22 -5.18
CA SER A 55 -6.57 15.64 -5.50
C SER A 55 -6.73 16.02 -6.97
N LEU A 56 -5.79 16.78 -7.53
CA LEU A 56 -5.77 17.15 -8.95
C LEU A 56 -5.64 15.92 -9.85
N ILE A 57 -4.72 15.01 -9.54
CA ILE A 57 -4.54 13.76 -10.31
C ILE A 57 -5.84 12.95 -10.30
N GLN A 58 -6.48 12.80 -9.14
CA GLN A 58 -7.76 12.08 -9.04
C GLN A 58 -8.87 12.73 -9.86
N GLN A 59 -8.94 14.06 -9.90
CA GLN A 59 -9.87 14.80 -10.75
C GLN A 59 -9.59 14.57 -12.25
N TYR A 60 -8.33 14.63 -12.69
CA TYR A 60 -8.00 14.34 -14.09
C TYR A 60 -8.30 12.89 -14.48
N LEU A 61 -8.12 11.96 -13.55
CA LEU A 61 -8.49 10.55 -13.74
C LEU A 61 -10.01 10.35 -13.82
N SER A 62 -10.83 11.18 -13.16
CA SER A 62 -12.30 11.09 -13.26
C SER A 62 -12.81 11.64 -14.59
N VAL A 63 -12.15 12.68 -15.13
CA VAL A 63 -12.46 13.29 -16.44
C VAL A 63 -11.77 12.55 -17.61
N LEU A 64 -11.04 11.46 -17.33
CA LEU A 64 -10.32 10.63 -18.31
C LEU A 64 -9.20 11.36 -19.09
N CYS A 65 -8.71 12.49 -18.57
CA CYS A 65 -7.56 13.21 -19.13
C CYS A 65 -6.23 12.57 -18.67
N HIS A 66 -5.88 11.43 -19.24
CA HIS A 66 -4.75 10.61 -18.77
C HIS A 66 -3.37 11.24 -18.97
N ASP A 67 -3.18 12.06 -20.01
CA ASP A 67 -1.88 12.70 -20.28
C ASP A 67 -1.54 13.74 -19.21
N ASN A 68 -2.50 14.62 -18.88
CA ASN A 68 -2.37 15.59 -17.80
C ASN A 68 -2.17 14.91 -16.44
N ALA A 69 -2.91 13.85 -16.18
CA ALA A 69 -2.76 13.06 -14.95
C ALA A 69 -1.37 12.43 -14.84
N THR A 70 -0.85 11.88 -15.94
CA THR A 70 0.49 11.26 -15.99
C THR A 70 1.58 12.30 -15.75
N PHE A 71 1.51 13.46 -16.40
CA PHE A 71 2.48 14.54 -16.22
C PHE A 71 2.52 15.04 -14.76
N LEU A 72 1.35 15.24 -14.15
CA LEU A 72 1.27 15.64 -12.74
C LEU A 72 1.78 14.56 -11.80
N ALA A 73 1.50 13.28 -12.08
CA ALA A 73 1.99 12.17 -11.27
C ALA A 73 3.51 12.00 -11.36
N GLU A 74 4.11 12.15 -12.55
CA GLU A 74 5.57 12.15 -12.73
C GLU A 74 6.22 13.29 -11.94
N ARG A 75 5.62 14.49 -12.02
CA ARG A 75 6.07 15.65 -11.24
C ARG A 75 6.00 15.37 -9.74
N MET A 76 4.91 14.75 -9.27
CA MET A 76 4.75 14.40 -7.86
C MET A 76 5.83 13.42 -7.38
N VAL A 77 6.11 12.36 -8.16
CA VAL A 77 7.18 11.40 -7.86
C VAL A 77 8.57 12.05 -7.87
N SER A 78 8.82 12.98 -8.80
CA SER A 78 10.10 13.70 -8.89
C SER A 78 10.33 14.65 -7.71
N PHE A 79 9.26 15.24 -7.18
CA PHE A 79 9.31 16.11 -6.00
C PHE A 79 9.54 15.29 -4.73
N ARG A 80 8.74 14.23 -4.54
CA ARG A 80 8.82 13.33 -3.39
C ARG A 80 8.39 11.91 -3.77
N PRO A 81 9.30 10.93 -3.79
CA PRO A 81 8.95 9.55 -4.10
C PRO A 81 8.29 8.88 -2.88
N SER A 82 6.99 9.10 -2.69
CA SER A 82 6.18 8.39 -1.68
C SER A 82 5.52 7.14 -2.30
N PRO A 83 5.13 6.12 -1.50
CA PRO A 83 4.36 4.98 -1.97
C PRO A 83 3.07 5.42 -2.67
N LYS A 84 2.42 6.46 -2.14
CA LYS A 84 1.23 7.10 -2.72
C LYS A 84 1.51 7.67 -4.11
N ALA A 85 2.64 8.36 -4.27
CA ALA A 85 3.05 8.93 -5.54
C ALA A 85 3.30 7.87 -6.61
N ILE A 86 4.04 6.82 -6.23
CA ILE A 86 4.33 5.70 -7.11
C ILE A 86 3.03 4.99 -7.51
N TYR A 87 2.12 4.76 -6.57
CA TYR A 87 0.82 4.16 -6.83
C TYR A 87 -0.01 4.97 -7.83
N LEU A 88 -0.13 6.29 -7.62
CA LEU A 88 -0.88 7.16 -8.53
C LEU A 88 -0.26 7.21 -9.92
N LEU A 89 1.07 7.28 -10.03
CA LEU A 89 1.76 7.21 -11.33
C LEU A 89 1.48 5.89 -12.05
N ALA A 90 1.60 4.75 -11.34
CA ALA A 90 1.29 3.45 -11.90
C ALA A 90 -0.19 3.33 -12.34
N MET A 91 -1.11 3.90 -11.54
CA MET A 91 -2.54 3.94 -11.87
C MET A 91 -2.80 4.77 -13.14
N CYS A 92 -2.13 5.92 -13.30
CA CYS A 92 -2.24 6.73 -14.51
C CYS A 92 -1.79 5.95 -15.75
N HIS A 93 -0.62 5.29 -15.70
CA HIS A 93 -0.16 4.45 -16.80
C HIS A 93 -1.07 3.26 -17.09
N TYR A 94 -1.64 2.65 -16.05
CA TYR A 94 -2.59 1.56 -16.20
C TYR A 94 -3.88 2.02 -16.90
N ARG A 95 -4.44 3.16 -16.49
CA ARG A 95 -5.64 3.73 -17.13
C ARG A 95 -5.39 4.25 -18.55
N ASN A 96 -4.17 4.69 -18.84
CA ASN A 96 -3.72 5.03 -20.19
C ASN A 96 -3.46 3.80 -21.09
N GLY A 97 -3.75 2.57 -20.63
CA GLY A 97 -3.53 1.33 -21.39
C GLY A 97 -2.07 0.89 -21.52
N SER A 98 -1.13 1.64 -20.94
CA SER A 98 0.32 1.33 -20.96
C SER A 98 0.70 0.36 -19.83
N VAL A 99 0.08 -0.82 -19.81
CA VAL A 99 0.21 -1.83 -18.73
C VAL A 99 1.67 -2.25 -18.47
N LYS A 100 2.48 -2.36 -19.53
CA LYS A 100 3.90 -2.68 -19.42
C LYS A 100 4.68 -1.63 -18.62
N ARG A 101 4.41 -0.35 -18.87
CA ARG A 101 5.03 0.77 -18.13
C ARG A 101 4.59 0.77 -16.68
N ALA A 102 3.28 0.60 -16.43
CA ALA A 102 2.74 0.50 -15.08
C ALA A 102 3.42 -0.61 -14.27
N ARG A 103 3.60 -1.80 -14.87
CA ARG A 103 4.35 -2.91 -14.27
C ARG A 103 5.80 -2.52 -13.97
N SER A 104 6.51 -1.91 -14.91
CA SER A 104 7.91 -1.50 -14.70
C SER A 104 8.07 -0.50 -13.56
N VAL A 105 7.17 0.49 -13.46
CA VAL A 105 7.19 1.48 -12.37
C VAL A 105 6.99 0.80 -11.02
N LEU A 106 6.00 -0.11 -10.92
CA LEU A 106 5.70 -0.85 -9.69
C LEU A 106 6.81 -1.83 -9.29
N LEU A 107 7.45 -2.51 -10.26
CA LEU A 107 8.57 -3.42 -9.96
C LEU A 107 9.82 -2.66 -9.52
N LEU A 108 10.07 -1.48 -10.11
CA LEU A 108 11.23 -0.66 -9.78
C LEU A 108 11.14 -0.07 -8.38
N HIS A 109 9.95 0.38 -7.97
CA HIS A 109 9.77 1.16 -6.74
C HIS A 109 9.03 0.41 -5.61
N GLY A 110 8.18 -0.58 -5.93
CA GLY A 110 7.20 -1.15 -4.99
C GLY A 110 7.59 -2.44 -4.27
N ILE A 111 8.74 -3.07 -4.61
CA ILE A 111 9.11 -4.40 -4.06
C ILE A 111 10.48 -4.38 -3.37
N ARG A 112 11.17 -3.24 -3.32
CA ARG A 112 12.55 -3.18 -2.80
C ARG A 112 12.65 -2.77 -1.32
N GLY A 113 11.54 -2.71 -0.59
CA GLY A 113 11.50 -2.41 0.83
C GLY A 113 10.86 -3.54 1.65
N GLY A 114 11.70 -4.36 2.29
CA GLY A 114 11.31 -5.22 3.43
C GLY A 114 11.36 -6.72 3.17
N GLY A 115 12.33 -7.40 3.80
CA GLY A 115 12.30 -8.85 4.09
C GLY A 115 13.05 -9.74 3.09
N GLY A 116 14.09 -10.42 3.56
CA GLY A 116 15.05 -11.13 2.73
C GLY A 116 14.62 -12.51 2.21
N GLY A 117 15.43 -13.01 1.26
CA GLY A 117 15.57 -14.45 1.02
C GLY A 117 14.95 -14.95 -0.29
N GLY A 118 15.60 -14.68 -1.42
CA GLY A 118 15.20 -15.31 -2.67
C GLY A 118 16.03 -14.90 -3.86
N ARG A 119 17.25 -15.41 -3.92
CA ARG A 119 18.11 -15.40 -5.11
C ARG A 119 17.29 -15.73 -6.36
N ARG A 120 16.92 -14.73 -7.17
CA ARG A 120 16.73 -14.92 -8.60
C ARG A 120 18.11 -14.83 -9.24
N ASN A 121 18.87 -15.91 -9.10
CA ASN A 121 20.06 -16.16 -9.89
C ASN A 121 19.58 -16.57 -11.29
N CYS A 122 19.33 -15.59 -12.17
CA CYS A 122 19.34 -15.82 -13.60
C CYS A 122 20.79 -16.12 -13.98
N GLY A 123 21.06 -17.39 -14.31
CA GLY A 123 22.39 -17.98 -14.21
C GLY A 123 23.36 -17.63 -15.33
N VAL A 124 24.62 -18.04 -15.10
CA VAL A 124 25.59 -18.44 -16.13
C VAL A 124 26.54 -19.46 -15.49
N GLY A 125 26.68 -20.64 -16.13
CA GLY A 125 27.92 -21.41 -16.28
C GLY A 125 28.72 -21.88 -15.06
N GLY A 126 28.76 -23.21 -14.89
CA GLY A 126 30.01 -23.97 -14.99
C GLY A 126 30.96 -24.04 -13.78
N HIS A 127 31.50 -25.25 -13.60
CA HIS A 127 32.70 -25.62 -12.82
C HIS A 127 32.52 -25.97 -11.34
N HIS A 128 32.26 -27.27 -11.12
CA HIS A 128 33.05 -28.19 -10.28
C HIS A 128 33.89 -27.57 -9.16
N SER A 129 33.51 -27.82 -7.91
CA SER A 129 34.44 -27.90 -6.78
C SER A 129 33.92 -28.86 -5.70
N ILE A 130 34.89 -29.58 -5.16
CA ILE A 130 34.89 -30.82 -4.37
C ILE A 130 34.44 -30.57 -2.91
N PRO A 131 33.82 -31.53 -2.20
CA PRO A 131 33.57 -31.42 -0.77
C PRO A 131 34.83 -31.74 0.04
N MET A 132 35.31 -30.80 0.87
CA MET A 132 36.35 -31.03 1.87
C MET A 132 35.72 -31.23 3.25
N MET A 133 36.14 -32.33 3.89
CA MET A 133 35.85 -32.72 5.26
C MET A 133 36.69 -31.90 6.26
N SER A 134 36.09 -31.48 7.36
CA SER A 134 36.67 -31.27 8.71
C SER A 134 35.57 -30.60 9.54
N GLY A 135 35.36 -30.82 10.82
CA GLY A 135 36.16 -31.37 11.92
C GLY A 135 35.47 -30.84 13.20
N GLY A 136 35.49 -31.60 14.29
CA GLY A 136 34.63 -31.38 15.46
C GLY A 136 35.02 -30.23 16.41
N GLY A 137 34.23 -30.15 17.48
CA GLY A 137 34.38 -29.25 18.65
C GLY A 137 33.04 -28.56 18.95
N GLY A 138 32.35 -28.69 20.08
CA GLY A 138 32.76 -29.11 21.42
C GLY A 138 32.86 -27.89 22.34
N GLY A 139 31.83 -27.65 23.16
CA GLY A 139 31.95 -26.95 24.45
C GLY A 139 31.26 -25.59 24.59
N GLY A 140 30.63 -25.38 25.76
CA GLY A 140 30.60 -24.09 26.45
C GLY A 140 29.24 -23.42 26.56
N ASN A 141 28.53 -23.68 27.67
CA ASN A 141 27.53 -22.77 28.22
C ASN A 141 28.26 -21.52 28.74
N ASP A 142 27.73 -20.33 28.47
CA ASP A 142 27.89 -19.18 29.34
C ASP A 142 26.64 -18.29 29.24
N ASP A 143 26.07 -18.06 30.41
CA ASP A 143 24.98 -17.15 30.72
C ASP A 143 25.33 -15.71 30.33
N GLU A 144 24.46 -15.04 29.56
CA GLU A 144 24.23 -13.61 29.79
C GLU A 144 22.79 -13.23 29.47
N SER A 145 21.98 -13.24 30.53
CA SER A 145 20.66 -12.64 30.58
C SER A 145 20.80 -11.12 30.67
N LYS A 146 20.51 -10.38 29.59
CA LYS A 146 20.16 -8.96 29.66
C LYS A 146 19.13 -8.56 28.60
N GLU A 147 18.01 -8.05 29.13
CA GLU A 147 17.12 -7.03 28.53
C GLU A 147 16.28 -7.47 27.31
N ASN A 148 14.99 -7.16 27.18
CA ASN A 148 14.17 -6.13 27.82
C ASN A 148 12.69 -6.52 27.62
N VAL A 149 11.96 -6.75 28.72
CA VAL A 149 10.49 -6.75 28.70
C VAL A 149 10.06 -5.32 28.97
N SER A 150 9.91 -4.53 27.90
CA SER A 150 9.22 -3.25 27.96
C SER A 150 7.84 -3.40 27.33
N GLY A 151 6.88 -3.80 28.17
CA GLY A 151 5.49 -3.43 27.98
C GLY A 151 5.38 -1.91 28.09
N GLY A 152 5.53 -1.22 26.95
CA GLY A 152 5.36 0.22 26.82
C GLY A 152 4.07 0.52 26.07
N THR A 153 2.97 0.71 26.81
CA THR A 153 1.84 1.50 26.33
C THR A 153 2.31 2.95 26.17
N THR A 154 2.77 3.31 24.97
CA THR A 154 2.92 4.71 24.55
C THR A 154 1.70 5.07 23.72
N SER A 155 0.87 5.95 24.28
CA SER A 155 -0.26 6.59 23.62
C SER A 155 0.13 7.32 22.33
N ASN A 156 -0.70 7.17 21.29
CA ASN A 156 -1.26 8.21 20.40
C ASN A 156 -0.32 9.34 19.95
N ASP A 157 0.09 9.53 18.69
CA ASP A 157 -0.77 9.76 17.50
C ASP A 157 -0.06 9.44 16.15
N ASN A 158 1.06 8.71 16.16
CA ASN A 158 1.80 8.35 14.92
C ASN A 158 1.19 7.16 14.16
N HIS A 159 0.04 6.61 14.59
CA HIS A 159 -0.51 5.38 14.02
C HIS A 159 -1.16 5.58 12.64
N HIS A 160 -1.58 6.80 12.29
CA HIS A 160 -2.38 7.03 11.09
C HIS A 160 -1.57 6.95 9.79
N SER A 161 -0.31 7.41 9.79
CA SER A 161 0.55 7.40 8.60
C SER A 161 0.95 5.98 8.18
N TYR A 162 1.27 5.11 9.15
CA TYR A 162 1.67 3.72 8.86
C TYR A 162 0.51 2.86 8.32
N GLU A 163 -0.72 3.08 8.80
CA GLU A 163 -1.88 2.37 8.27
C GLU A 163 -2.23 2.77 6.83
N GLU A 164 -2.05 4.04 6.46
CA GLU A 164 -2.29 4.50 5.09
C GLU A 164 -1.26 3.88 4.14
N ASP A 165 0.01 3.87 4.53
CA ASP A 165 1.09 3.27 3.75
C ASP A 165 0.90 1.77 3.54
N GLU A 166 0.49 1.00 4.56
CA GLU A 166 0.21 -0.43 4.40
C GLU A 166 -0.94 -0.71 3.41
N LYS A 167 -1.99 0.12 3.44
CA LYS A 167 -3.11 0.03 2.48
C LYS A 167 -2.64 0.37 1.07
N ILE A 168 -1.79 1.39 0.92
CA ILE A 168 -1.21 1.77 -0.37
C ILE A 168 -0.32 0.64 -0.91
N HIS A 169 0.55 0.05 -0.10
CA HIS A 169 1.37 -1.08 -0.50
C HIS A 169 0.53 -2.29 -0.94
N SER A 170 -0.55 -2.56 -0.21
CA SER A 170 -1.53 -3.59 -0.58
C SER A 170 -2.18 -3.27 -1.93
N ALA A 171 -2.57 -2.02 -2.16
CA ALA A 171 -3.14 -1.57 -3.43
C ALA A 171 -2.14 -1.63 -4.60
N MET A 172 -0.86 -1.32 -4.35
CA MET A 172 0.22 -1.45 -5.34
C MET A 172 0.43 -2.90 -5.76
N LYS A 173 0.44 -3.85 -4.81
CA LYS A 173 0.55 -5.29 -5.11
C LYS A 173 -0.66 -5.80 -5.89
N TYR A 174 -1.86 -5.36 -5.52
CA TYR A 174 -3.08 -5.65 -6.27
C TYR A 174 -3.03 -5.12 -7.71
N LEU A 175 -2.61 -3.87 -7.89
CA LEU A 175 -2.47 -3.26 -9.21
C LEU A 175 -1.42 -3.99 -10.06
N LEU A 176 -0.29 -4.37 -9.46
CA LEU A 176 0.74 -5.17 -10.13
C LEU A 176 0.18 -6.51 -10.60
N ALA A 177 -0.54 -7.23 -9.76
CA ALA A 177 -1.17 -8.49 -10.13
C ALA A 177 -2.20 -8.32 -11.25
N LYS A 178 -2.95 -7.22 -11.25
CA LYS A 178 -3.88 -6.86 -12.34
C LYS A 178 -3.14 -6.62 -13.65
N CYS A 179 -2.03 -5.88 -13.62
CA CYS A 179 -1.15 -5.70 -14.79
C CYS A 179 -0.61 -7.04 -15.30
N CYS A 180 -0.14 -7.92 -14.42
CA CYS A 180 0.35 -9.25 -14.79
C CYS A 180 -0.74 -10.13 -15.42
N LEU A 181 -1.99 -10.03 -14.93
CA LEU A 181 -3.14 -10.73 -15.50
C LEU A 181 -3.43 -10.30 -16.95
N GLU A 182 -3.33 -9.01 -17.25
CA GLU A 182 -3.51 -8.48 -18.61
C GLU A 182 -2.36 -8.88 -19.55
N LEU A 183 -1.13 -8.96 -19.01
CA LEU A 183 0.05 -9.45 -19.73
C LEU A 183 0.09 -10.99 -19.85
N LYS A 184 -0.93 -11.70 -19.36
CA LYS A 184 -1.02 -13.18 -19.33
C LYS A 184 0.10 -13.87 -18.54
N LEU A 185 0.75 -13.15 -17.63
CA LEU A 185 1.79 -13.68 -16.74
C LEU A 185 1.16 -14.22 -15.45
N TYR A 186 0.41 -15.32 -15.57
CA TYR A 186 -0.43 -15.80 -14.46
C TYR A 186 0.35 -16.31 -13.25
N GLY A 187 1.52 -16.93 -13.46
CA GLY A 187 2.37 -17.41 -12.37
C GLY A 187 2.92 -16.26 -11.53
N GLU A 188 3.45 -15.23 -12.18
CA GLU A 188 3.92 -14.02 -11.51
C GLU A 188 2.78 -13.30 -10.79
N ALA A 189 1.60 -13.22 -11.40
CA ALA A 189 0.42 -12.61 -10.77
C ALA A 189 -0.01 -13.33 -9.48
N GLU A 190 0.05 -14.67 -9.45
CA GLU A 190 -0.25 -15.46 -8.26
C GLU A 190 0.79 -15.22 -7.15
N GLU A 191 2.08 -15.24 -7.49
CA GLU A 191 3.16 -15.02 -6.52
C GLU A 191 3.12 -13.60 -5.94
N CYS A 192 2.77 -12.58 -6.72
CA CYS A 192 2.61 -11.22 -6.19
C CYS A 192 1.50 -11.09 -5.13
N LEU A 193 0.45 -11.91 -5.20
CA LEU A 193 -0.68 -11.87 -4.26
C LEU A 193 -0.51 -12.83 -3.08
N LEU A 194 0.06 -14.02 -3.32
CA LEU A 194 0.20 -15.07 -2.30
C LEU A 194 1.58 -15.12 -1.65
N GLY A 195 2.60 -14.48 -2.21
CA GLY A 195 3.98 -14.52 -1.70
C GLY A 195 4.07 -14.15 -0.22
N ASP A 196 3.63 -12.93 0.12
CA ASP A 196 3.65 -12.46 1.52
C ASP A 196 2.74 -13.31 2.42
N CYS A 197 1.59 -13.73 1.89
CA CYS A 197 0.63 -14.54 2.64
C CYS A 197 1.23 -15.90 3.02
N ARG A 198 1.98 -16.55 2.10
CA ARG A 198 2.69 -17.81 2.34
C ARG A 198 3.83 -17.63 3.32
N GLU A 199 4.59 -16.55 3.18
CA GLU A 199 5.71 -16.23 4.07
C GLU A 199 5.23 -15.98 5.50
N LYS A 200 4.23 -15.12 5.69
CA LYS A 200 3.60 -14.86 6.98
C LYS A 200 3.04 -16.13 7.62
N PHE A 201 2.31 -16.94 6.84
CA PHE A 201 1.77 -18.21 7.34
C PHE A 201 2.88 -19.18 7.78
N ARG A 202 3.96 -19.29 6.99
CA ARG A 202 5.13 -20.11 7.34
C ARG A 202 5.81 -19.63 8.61
N ALA A 203 5.95 -18.31 8.77
CA ALA A 203 6.52 -17.71 9.97
C ALA A 203 5.66 -18.05 11.20
N THR A 204 4.35 -17.81 11.16
CA THR A 204 3.41 -18.13 12.25
C THR A 204 3.47 -19.61 12.62
N THR A 205 3.50 -20.48 11.60
CA THR A 205 3.54 -21.93 11.80
C THR A 205 4.85 -22.36 12.44
N THR A 206 5.98 -21.77 12.04
CA THR A 206 7.29 -22.03 12.63
C THR A 206 7.36 -21.55 14.07
N THR A 207 6.86 -20.35 14.37
CA THR A 207 6.78 -19.82 15.74
C THR A 207 5.90 -20.69 16.63
N ALA A 208 4.74 -21.12 16.14
CA ALA A 208 3.86 -22.03 16.86
C ALA A 208 4.53 -23.39 17.12
N ALA A 209 5.28 -23.91 16.14
CA ALA A 209 6.04 -25.14 16.29
C ALA A 209 7.19 -25.01 17.30
N THR A 210 7.92 -23.89 17.32
CA THR A 210 9.00 -23.66 18.32
C THR A 210 8.46 -23.48 19.73
N VAL A 211 7.26 -22.90 19.89
CA VAL A 211 6.62 -22.75 21.21
C VAL A 211 6.05 -24.10 21.70
N ALA A 212 5.54 -24.95 20.80
CA ALA A 212 5.02 -26.26 21.16
C ALA A 212 6.11 -27.33 21.35
N ALA A 213 7.23 -27.21 20.63
CA ALA A 213 8.39 -28.11 20.73
C ALA A 213 9.37 -27.59 21.79
N GLY A 214 9.03 -27.76 23.07
CA GLY A 214 10.06 -27.76 24.12
C GLY A 214 11.20 -28.69 23.71
N ASN A 215 12.43 -28.16 23.74
CA ASN A 215 13.71 -28.77 23.36
C ASN A 215 13.68 -30.29 23.06
N GLY A 216 13.67 -30.64 21.77
CA GLY A 216 13.96 -32.00 21.30
C GLY A 216 12.73 -32.77 20.82
N GLY A 217 12.32 -32.53 19.57
CA GLY A 217 11.30 -33.35 18.92
C GLY A 217 11.23 -33.13 17.41
N ASN A 218 11.88 -34.01 16.65
CA ASN A 218 11.79 -34.26 15.20
C ASN A 218 11.00 -33.22 14.36
N SER A 219 11.70 -32.16 13.94
CA SER A 219 11.26 -31.11 13.01
C SER A 219 10.90 -31.61 11.59
N SER A 220 11.07 -32.91 11.32
CA SER A 220 11.00 -33.50 9.98
C SER A 220 9.60 -33.96 9.57
N LYS A 221 8.60 -33.89 10.46
CA LYS A 221 7.19 -33.87 10.04
C LYS A 221 6.78 -32.44 9.67
N ALA A 222 7.65 -31.78 8.90
CA ALA A 222 7.43 -30.48 8.29
C ALA A 222 6.21 -30.60 7.38
N MET A 223 5.07 -30.33 7.98
CA MET A 223 3.77 -30.00 7.43
C MET A 223 3.72 -29.98 5.90
N MET A 224 3.12 -31.02 5.32
CA MET A 224 2.38 -30.81 4.08
C MET A 224 1.40 -29.67 4.38
N MET A 225 1.63 -28.50 3.78
CA MET A 225 0.72 -27.36 3.88
C MET A 225 -0.64 -27.83 3.39
N ASN A 226 -1.52 -28.18 4.32
CA ASN A 226 -2.88 -28.53 3.97
C ASN A 226 -3.55 -27.23 3.53
N ARG A 227 -4.01 -27.21 2.27
CA ARG A 227 -4.65 -26.02 1.69
C ARG A 227 -5.74 -25.46 2.59
N LYS A 228 -6.49 -26.36 3.24
CA LYS A 228 -7.57 -26.01 4.18
C LYS A 228 -7.08 -25.24 5.40
N ASP A 229 -5.86 -25.50 5.87
CA ASP A 229 -5.28 -24.82 7.03
C ASP A 229 -4.90 -23.38 6.66
N MET A 230 -4.36 -23.18 5.45
CA MET A 230 -4.07 -21.85 4.93
C MET A 230 -5.35 -21.05 4.67
N ASP A 231 -6.36 -21.67 4.06
CA ASP A 231 -7.65 -21.04 3.80
C ASP A 231 -8.32 -20.60 5.11
N ARG A 232 -8.24 -21.44 6.16
CA ARG A 232 -8.74 -21.10 7.49
C ARG A 232 -7.95 -19.93 8.07
N TRP A 233 -6.62 -19.96 8.00
CA TRP A 233 -5.78 -18.88 8.50
C TRP A 233 -6.14 -17.54 7.85
N ILE A 234 -6.26 -17.50 6.52
CA ILE A 234 -6.64 -16.28 5.78
C ILE A 234 -7.97 -15.69 6.28
N LEU A 235 -8.96 -16.54 6.58
CA LEU A 235 -10.26 -16.08 7.10
C LEU A 235 -10.22 -15.64 8.57
N THR A 236 -9.31 -16.20 9.37
CA THR A 236 -9.18 -15.87 10.79
C THR A 236 -8.25 -14.70 11.08
N THR A 237 -7.30 -14.42 10.18
CA THR A 237 -6.32 -13.35 10.35
C THR A 237 -6.94 -12.00 10.02
N THR A 238 -6.99 -11.11 11.02
CA THR A 238 -7.41 -9.71 10.89
C THR A 238 -6.21 -8.80 11.17
N PRO A 239 -5.81 -7.91 10.24
CA PRO A 239 -6.34 -7.71 8.89
C PRO A 239 -6.01 -8.86 7.94
N CYS A 240 -6.81 -9.06 6.89
CA CYS A 240 -6.59 -10.13 5.93
C CYS A 240 -5.19 -10.03 5.30
N PRO A 241 -4.42 -11.14 5.22
CA PRO A 241 -3.02 -11.12 4.80
C PRO A 241 -2.84 -10.93 3.28
N ILE A 242 -3.95 -10.96 2.52
CA ILE A 242 -3.96 -10.82 1.06
C ILE A 242 -4.16 -9.33 0.71
N PRO A 243 -3.39 -8.80 -0.26
CA PRO A 243 -3.52 -7.40 -0.69
C PRO A 243 -4.95 -7.10 -1.18
N ASN A 244 -5.51 -5.98 -0.71
CA ASN A 244 -6.90 -5.57 -0.94
C ASN A 244 -7.96 -6.62 -0.53
N GLY A 245 -7.60 -7.58 0.34
CA GLY A 245 -8.52 -8.53 0.96
C GLY A 245 -9.38 -9.33 -0.02
N ALA A 246 -10.70 -9.15 0.08
CA ALA A 246 -11.67 -9.88 -0.72
C ALA A 246 -11.48 -9.67 -2.24
N ALA A 247 -11.09 -8.46 -2.66
CA ALA A 247 -10.81 -8.15 -4.06
C ALA A 247 -9.58 -8.90 -4.58
N GLY A 248 -8.53 -9.04 -3.75
CA GLY A 248 -7.35 -9.84 -4.07
C GLY A 248 -7.67 -11.33 -4.26
N LEU A 249 -8.53 -11.89 -3.40
CA LEU A 249 -9.02 -13.27 -3.54
C LEU A 249 -9.85 -13.49 -4.80
N ASN A 250 -10.72 -12.53 -5.16
CA ASN A 250 -11.47 -12.59 -6.40
C ASN A 250 -10.54 -12.59 -7.63
N LEU A 251 -9.53 -11.71 -7.61
CA LEU A 251 -8.51 -11.64 -8.65
C LEU A 251 -7.74 -12.97 -8.78
N LEU A 252 -7.38 -13.61 -7.66
CA LEU A 252 -6.79 -14.95 -7.64
C LEU A 252 -7.69 -16.01 -8.27
N GLY A 253 -9.00 -15.97 -7.99
CA GLY A 253 -9.98 -16.82 -8.66
C GLY A 253 -9.95 -16.64 -10.18
N THR A 254 -9.90 -15.38 -10.64
CA THR A 254 -9.83 -15.03 -12.06
C THR A 254 -8.51 -15.48 -12.71
N ILE A 255 -7.38 -15.30 -12.04
CA ILE A 255 -6.06 -15.79 -12.48
C ILE A 255 -6.07 -17.32 -12.60
N CYS A 256 -6.58 -18.02 -11.57
CA CYS A 256 -6.66 -19.48 -11.55
C CYS A 256 -7.57 -20.03 -12.65
N ARG A 257 -8.70 -19.35 -12.92
CA ARG A 257 -9.60 -19.68 -14.03
C ARG A 257 -8.89 -19.57 -15.37
N ARG A 258 -8.15 -18.48 -15.60
CA ARG A 258 -7.36 -18.28 -16.85
C ARG A 258 -6.15 -19.21 -16.96
N SER A 259 -5.60 -19.69 -15.84
CA SER A 259 -4.54 -20.69 -15.79
C SER A 259 -5.04 -22.14 -15.89
N ASN A 260 -6.31 -22.36 -16.26
CA ASN A 260 -6.95 -23.69 -16.34
C ASN A 260 -7.01 -24.49 -15.02
N ARG A 261 -6.88 -23.84 -13.87
CA ARG A 261 -6.98 -24.45 -12.53
C ARG A 261 -8.36 -24.16 -11.92
N ARG A 262 -9.41 -24.72 -12.53
CA ARG A 262 -10.81 -24.43 -12.18
C ARG A 262 -11.18 -24.78 -10.74
N SER A 263 -10.68 -25.90 -10.22
CA SER A 263 -10.92 -26.31 -8.82
C SER A 263 -10.43 -25.25 -7.84
N ARG A 264 -9.19 -24.79 -8.01
CA ARG A 264 -8.62 -23.69 -7.20
C ARG A 264 -9.37 -22.38 -7.35
N ALA A 265 -9.84 -22.07 -8.57
CA ALA A 265 -10.61 -20.86 -8.80
C ALA A 265 -11.90 -20.84 -7.97
N ILE A 266 -12.63 -21.97 -7.91
CA ILE A 266 -13.85 -22.11 -7.10
C ILE A 266 -13.57 -21.88 -5.62
N ASP A 267 -12.47 -22.43 -5.09
CA ASP A 267 -12.09 -22.25 -3.69
C ASP A 267 -11.83 -20.77 -3.38
N TYR A 268 -11.08 -20.05 -4.23
CA TYR A 268 -10.81 -18.63 -4.04
C TYR A 268 -12.04 -17.74 -4.18
N TYR A 269 -12.95 -18.04 -5.11
CA TYR A 269 -14.22 -17.31 -5.20
C TYR A 269 -15.09 -17.51 -3.96
N ARG A 270 -15.16 -18.74 -3.42
CA ARG A 270 -15.86 -19.01 -2.16
C ARG A 270 -15.22 -18.27 -0.98
N LEU A 271 -13.90 -18.17 -0.93
CA LEU A 271 -13.20 -17.42 0.11
C LEU A 271 -13.48 -15.91 0.00
N SER A 272 -13.48 -15.35 -1.22
CA SER A 272 -13.80 -13.94 -1.47
C SER A 272 -15.21 -13.60 -0.99
N LEU A 273 -16.21 -14.42 -1.34
CA LEU A 273 -17.61 -14.22 -0.93
C LEU A 273 -17.83 -14.39 0.58
N LYS A 274 -16.99 -15.18 1.26
CA LYS A 274 -17.02 -15.30 2.73
C LYS A 274 -16.49 -14.05 3.44
N LEU A 275 -15.54 -13.33 2.82
CA LEU A 275 -15.00 -12.08 3.37
C LEU A 275 -15.91 -10.90 3.06
N ASP A 276 -16.38 -10.78 1.82
CA ASP A 276 -17.26 -9.71 1.38
C ASP A 276 -18.43 -10.26 0.54
N PRO A 277 -19.65 -10.31 1.11
CA PRO A 277 -20.84 -10.75 0.39
C PRO A 277 -21.22 -9.87 -0.81
N MET A 278 -20.75 -8.62 -0.88
CA MET A 278 -21.07 -7.67 -1.96
C MET A 278 -20.22 -7.85 -3.22
N MET A 279 -19.23 -8.75 -3.20
CA MET A 279 -18.35 -9.04 -4.33
C MET A 279 -19.03 -9.95 -5.37
N TRP A 280 -20.05 -9.43 -6.06
CA TRP A 280 -20.67 -10.09 -7.21
C TRP A 280 -19.98 -9.63 -8.49
N THR A 281 -19.22 -10.51 -9.13
CA THR A 281 -18.45 -10.27 -10.37
C THR A 281 -18.58 -11.45 -11.31
#